data_AF-A0A255I1Q6-F1
#
_entry.id   AF-A0A255I1Q6-F1
#
_cell.length_a   1.000
_cell.length_b   1.000
_cell.length_c   1.000
_cell.angle_alpha   90.00
_cell.angle_beta   90.00
_cell.angle_gamma   90.00
#
_symmetry.space_group_name_H-M   'P 1'
#
loop_
_entity.id
_entity.type
_entity.pdbx_description
1 polymer ?
#
loop_
_entity_poly.entity_id
_entity_poly.type
_entity_poly.pdbx_seq_one_letter_code
_entity_poly.pdbx_strand_id
1 'polypeptide(L)' 'MTGRRIKKYAVVTKRYCVGCGSCIKECPKEAISVPNGVFAIVDLEKCVGCGLCVKICPASVIHIKTDSKEAL' A
#
# COMPACT_ATOMS: atom_id res chain seq x y z
N MET A 1 -1.55 -25.11 17.33
CA MET A 1 -1.82 -23.65 17.17
C MET A 1 -1.21 -23.13 15.87
N THR A 2 -1.51 -23.74 14.72
CA THR A 2 -0.96 -23.31 13.41
C THR A 2 -1.83 -22.19 12.82
N GLY A 3 -1.70 -20.99 13.39
CA GLY A 3 -2.36 -19.80 12.88
C GLY A 3 -1.88 -19.50 11.46
N ARG A 4 -2.73 -19.76 10.46
CA ARG A 4 -2.51 -19.42 9.06
C ARG A 4 -2.48 -17.89 8.97
N ARG A 5 -1.29 -17.29 9.00
CA ARG A 5 -1.10 -15.83 8.98
C ARG A 5 -1.38 -15.29 7.57
N ILE A 6 -2.62 -14.92 7.31
CA ILE A 6 -3.03 -14.20 6.10
C ILE A 6 -2.50 -12.77 6.23
N LYS A 7 -1.59 -12.33 5.34
CA LYS A 7 -1.01 -10.97 5.37
C LYS A 7 -1.77 -10.03 4.43
N LYS A 8 -2.16 -8.86 4.94
CA LYS A 8 -2.81 -7.80 4.14
C LYS A 8 -1.80 -6.70 3.85
N TYR A 9 -1.83 -6.14 2.66
CA TYR A 9 -0.91 -5.08 2.24
C TYR A 9 -1.56 -4.14 1.23
N ALA A 10 -1.05 -2.91 1.15
CA ALA A 10 -1.50 -1.93 0.17
C ALA A 10 -0.76 -2.10 -1.17
N VAL A 11 -1.47 -1.89 -2.28
CA VAL A 11 -0.97 -1.93 -3.64
C VAL A 11 -1.37 -0.66 -4.36
N VAL A 12 -0.43 -0.04 -5.06
CA VAL A 12 -0.63 1.22 -5.77
C VAL A 12 -0.65 0.95 -7.27
N THR A 13 -1.67 1.45 -7.97
CA THR A 13 -1.70 1.43 -9.43
C THR A 13 -0.79 2.55 -9.98
N LYS A 14 0.43 2.19 -10.38
CA LYS A 14 1.45 3.14 -10.86
C LYS A 14 0.99 4.06 -11.98
N ARG A 15 0.14 3.57 -12.89
CA ARG A 15 -0.36 4.33 -14.05
C ARG A 15 -1.15 5.59 -13.70
N TYR A 16 -1.86 5.57 -12.57
CA TYR A 16 -2.73 6.66 -12.14
C TYR A 16 -2.17 7.40 -10.92
N CYS A 17 -1.05 6.91 -10.36
CA CYS A 17 -0.40 7.56 -9.24
C CYS A 17 0.37 8.78 -9.76
N VAL A 18 0.06 9.94 -9.19
CA VAL A 18 0.72 11.22 -9.52
C VAL A 18 1.83 11.59 -8.52
N GLY A 19 2.20 10.67 -7.63
CA GLY A 19 3.25 10.90 -6.64
C GLY A 19 2.97 12.02 -5.62
N CYS A 20 1.69 12.37 -5.37
CA CYS A 20 1.30 13.48 -4.48
C CYS A 20 1.83 13.41 -3.03
N GLY A 21 2.24 12.22 -2.57
CA GLY A 21 2.84 12.05 -1.25
C GLY A 21 1.89 12.02 -0.06
N SER A 22 0.56 12.21 -0.25
CA SER A 22 -0.41 12.17 0.86
C SER A 22 -0.41 10.84 1.61
N CYS A 23 -0.19 9.74 0.89
CA CYS A 23 -0.11 8.39 1.46
C CYS A 23 1.12 8.16 2.36
N ILE A 24 2.23 8.90 2.15
CA ILE A 24 3.43 8.83 2.99
C ILE A 24 3.10 9.41 4.38
N LYS A 25 2.50 10.61 4.41
CA LYS A 25 2.18 11.33 5.64
C LYS A 25 1.20 10.56 6.54
N GLU A 26 0.21 9.91 5.93
CA GLU A 26 -0.81 9.15 6.66
C GLU A 26 -0.35 7.73 7.07
N CYS A 27 0.83 7.27 6.63
CA CYS A 27 1.28 5.92 6.94
C CYS A 27 1.99 5.90 8.31
N PRO A 28 1.39 5.35 9.38
CA PRO A 28 2.02 5.33 10.71
C PRO A 28 3.21 4.37 10.81
N LYS A 29 3.43 3.54 9.78
CA LYS A 29 4.54 2.59 9.69
C LYS A 29 5.60 3.01 8.68
N GLU A 30 5.42 4.17 8.04
CA GLU A 30 6.32 4.66 7.00
C GLU A 30 6.61 3.57 5.94
N ALA A 31 5.57 2.80 5.62
CA ALA A 31 5.65 1.68 4.70
C ALA A 31 5.45 2.13 3.24
N ILE A 32 5.36 3.42 2.98
CA ILE A 32 5.08 3.97 1.64
C ILE A 32 6.14 5.02 1.32
N SER A 33 6.74 4.90 0.14
CA SER A 33 7.76 5.81 -0.37
C SER A 33 7.43 6.22 -1.81
N VAL A 34 7.73 7.46 -2.21
CA VAL A 34 7.52 7.93 -3.59
C VAL A 34 8.88 8.30 -4.19
N PRO A 35 9.62 7.35 -4.79
CA PRO A 35 10.89 7.67 -5.41
C PRO A 35 10.68 8.62 -6.59
N ASN A 36 11.52 9.65 -6.66
CA ASN A 36 11.54 10.66 -7.72
C ASN A 36 10.22 11.43 -7.91
N GLY A 37 9.29 11.38 -6.94
CA GLY A 37 8.01 12.08 -7.04
C GLY A 37 7.05 11.49 -8.10
N VAL A 38 7.32 10.31 -8.65
CA VAL A 38 6.54 9.78 -9.79
C VAL A 38 5.40 8.88 -9.32
N PHE A 39 5.68 7.86 -8.52
CA PHE A 39 4.67 6.90 -8.06
C PHE A 39 4.98 6.40 -6.64
N ALA A 40 3.94 6.05 -5.89
CA ALA A 40 4.10 5.45 -4.58
C ALA A 40 4.44 3.95 -4.68
N ILE A 41 5.40 3.53 -3.85
CA ILE A 41 5.84 2.15 -3.63
C ILE A 41 5.50 1.78 -2.20
N VAL A 42 4.94 0.59 -2.01
CA VAL A 42 4.59 0.07 -0.69
C VAL A 42 5.59 -1.01 -0.32
N ASP A 43 6.18 -0.87 0.87
CA ASP A 43 7.01 -1.85 1.52
C ASP A 43 6.13 -2.91 2.20
N LEU A 44 6.15 -4.12 1.65
CA LEU A 44 5.30 -5.22 2.12
C LEU A 44 5.73 -5.75 3.48
N GLU A 45 6.97 -5.50 3.92
CA GLU A 45 7.47 -5.95 5.21
C GLU A 45 6.91 -5.09 6.34
N LYS A 46 6.91 -3.77 6.13
CA LYS A 46 6.37 -2.78 7.07
C LYS A 46 4.86 -2.60 6.96
N CYS A 47 4.27 -2.84 5.78
CA CYS A 47 2.84 -2.63 5.57
C CYS A 47 2.02 -3.68 6.34
N VAL A 48 1.11 -3.18 7.17
CA VAL A 48 0.15 -4.01 7.93
C VAL A 48 -1.24 -4.06 7.27
N GLY A 49 -1.42 -3.38 6.13
CA GLY A 49 -2.69 -3.34 5.42
C GLY A 49 -3.80 -2.58 6.17
N CYS A 50 -3.46 -1.51 6.91
CA CYS A 50 -4.44 -0.73 7.70
C CYS A 50 -5.47 0.04 6.86
N GLY A 51 -5.19 0.31 5.58
CA GLY A 51 -6.13 1.00 4.67
C GLY A 51 -6.19 2.52 4.78
N LEU A 52 -5.40 3.16 5.66
CA LEU A 52 -5.37 4.63 5.78
C LEU A 52 -4.98 5.32 4.48
N CYS A 53 -3.96 4.79 3.79
CA CYS A 53 -3.50 5.30 2.51
C CYS A 53 -4.59 5.27 1.41
N VAL A 54 -5.53 4.32 1.48
CA VAL A 54 -6.66 4.23 0.53
C VAL A 54 -7.62 5.38 0.75
N LYS A 55 -7.95 5.69 2.01
CA LYS A 55 -8.89 6.75 2.38
C LYS A 55 -8.39 8.14 1.99
N ILE A 56 -7.10 8.41 2.16
CA ILE A 56 -6.52 9.73 1.86
C ILE A 56 -6.17 9.92 0.39
N CYS A 57 -6.08 8.86 -0.41
CA CYS A 57 -5.61 8.98 -1.79
C CYS A 57 -6.65 9.71 -2.65
N PRO A 58 -6.37 10.93 -3.13
CA PRO A 58 -7.34 11.70 -3.92
C PRO A 58 -7.62 11.07 -5.29
N ALA A 59 -6.64 10.35 -5.83
CA ALA A 59 -6.77 9.62 -7.09
C ALA A 59 -7.41 8.23 -6.92
N SER A 60 -7.65 7.79 -5.67
CA SER A 60 -8.21 6.46 -5.34
C SER A 60 -7.50 5.30 -6.05
N VAL A 61 -6.17 5.38 -6.18
CA VAL A 61 -5.36 4.40 -6.94
C VAL A 61 -4.76 3.30 -6.06
N ILE A 62 -5.03 3.35 -4.75
CA ILE A 62 -4.44 2.46 -3.75
C ILE A 62 -5.51 1.45 -3.33
N HIS A 63 -5.16 0.17 -3.34
CA HIS A 63 -6.05 -0.93 -2.99
C HIS A 63 -5.41 -1.83 -1.93
N ILE A 64 -6.20 -2.36 -1.01
CA ILE A 64 -5.70 -3.38 -0.07
C ILE A 64 -5.86 -4.75 -0.72
N LYS A 65 -4.73 -5.43 -0.90
CA LYS A 65 -4.68 -6.84 -1.29
C LYS A 65 -4.41 -7.70 -0.07
N THR A 66 -4.88 -8.94 -0.17
CA THR A 66 -4.62 -9.97 0.82
C THR A 66 -3.77 -11.02 0.14
N ASP A 67 -2.59 -11.30 0.69
CA ASP A 67 -1.78 -12.43 0.24
C ASP A 67 -2.46 -13.72 0.72
N SER A 68 -3.35 -14.23 -0.11
CA SER A 68 -3.54 -15.67 -0.22
C SER A 68 -2.76 -16.01 -1.48
N LYS A 69 -1.66 -16.74 -1.35
CA LYS A 69 -0.82 -17.16 -2.46
C LYS A 69 -1.65 -17.97 -3.47
N GLU A 70 -2.36 -17.28 -4.35
CA GLU A 70 -2.97 -17.80 -5.56
C GLU A 70 -2.19 -17.13 -6.70
N ALA A 71 -1.04 -17.74 -6.98
CA ALA A 71 -0.33 -17.52 -8.22
C ALA A 71 -1.22 -18.08 -9.34
N LEU A 72 -1.56 -17.23 -10.30
CA LEU A 72 -2.09 -17.64 -11.60
C LEU A 72 -0.93 -17.66 -12.59
#